data_AF-A0A6A4LTU4-F1
#
_entry.id   AF-A0A6A4LTU4-F1
#
_cell.length_a   1.000
_cell.length_b   1.000
_cell.length_c   1.000
_cell.angle_alpha   90.00
_cell.angle_beta   90.00
_cell.angle_gamma   90.00
#
_symmetry.space_group_name_H-M   'P 1'
#
loop_
_entity.id
_entity.type
_entity.pdbx_description
1 polymer ?
#
loop_
_entity_poly.entity_id
_entity_poly.type
_entity_poly.pdbx_seq_one_letter_code
_entity_poly.pdbx_strand_id
1 'polypeptide(L)'
;MFNIMQEMNQSADHTPMEGTGEGSEAAKTDPTYERIRHLAAGNAVVVFTVSGCCMCHVVKQLLFGLGVGPTVVELDRHKAGGKIHDVLHQLAGDEGRQAVPAVFVAGKFLGGVENVMACHINGTLVPLLKDAGALWL
;
A
#
# COMPACT_ATOMS: atom_id res chain seq x y z
N MET A 1 -42.98 -37.86 2.73
CA MET A 1 -42.35 -36.68 3.36
C MET A 1 -42.10 -35.68 2.23
N PHE A 2 -43.12 -35.13 1.59
CA PHE A 2 -44.04 -34.07 2.08
C PHE A 2 -43.28 -32.82 2.57
N ASN A 3 -43.34 -31.79 1.72
CA ASN A 3 -42.99 -30.39 1.91
C ASN A 3 -43.34 -29.84 3.30
N ILE A 4 -42.60 -28.82 3.75
CA ILE A 4 -42.94 -27.63 4.59
C ILE A 4 -41.55 -27.04 4.94
N MET A 5 -41.13 -25.85 4.51
CA MET A 5 -41.61 -24.55 4.99
C MET A 5 -41.11 -23.43 4.06
N GLN A 6 -42.07 -22.65 3.57
CA GLN A 6 -41.92 -21.32 2.98
C GLN A 6 -42.55 -20.36 3.99
N GLU A 7 -41.85 -19.31 4.38
CA GLU A 7 -42.35 -18.06 4.99
C GLU A 7 -41.17 -17.07 4.84
N MET A 8 -41.14 -16.06 3.97
CA MET A 8 -42.03 -14.90 3.81
C MET A 8 -42.39 -14.24 5.15
N ASN A 9 -41.58 -13.25 5.54
CA ASN A 9 -42.14 -12.03 6.12
C ASN A 9 -41.47 -10.80 5.51
N GLN A 10 -42.33 -9.90 5.02
CA GLN A 10 -42.05 -8.66 4.33
C GLN A 10 -42.39 -7.48 5.26
N SER A 11 -41.52 -6.46 5.20
CA SER A 11 -41.82 -5.02 5.24
C SER A 11 -42.59 -4.40 6.41
N ALA A 12 -41.98 -3.39 7.05
CA ALA A 12 -42.53 -2.03 7.07
C ALA A 12 -41.47 -1.01 7.56
N ASP A 13 -41.38 0.06 6.78
CA ASP A 13 -40.64 1.30 6.96
C ASP A 13 -41.19 2.15 8.11
N HIS A 14 -40.31 2.83 8.87
CA HIS A 14 -40.57 4.18 9.38
C HIS A 14 -39.28 4.85 9.89
N THR A 15 -38.80 5.85 9.15
CA THR A 15 -37.97 6.96 9.69
C THR A 15 -38.92 8.09 10.12
N PRO A 16 -38.65 8.90 11.17
CA PRO A 16 -37.91 10.15 10.94
C PRO A 16 -37.02 10.64 12.11
N MET A 17 -36.00 11.42 11.73
CA MET A 17 -35.41 12.65 12.32
C MET A 17 -35.63 12.91 13.82
N GLU A 18 -34.66 13.31 14.65
CA GLU A 18 -33.71 14.42 14.49
C GLU A 18 -32.81 14.45 15.75
N GLY A 19 -31.55 14.88 15.65
CA GLY A 19 -30.71 14.99 16.84
C GLY A 19 -29.22 15.19 16.59
N THR A 20 -28.89 16.34 16.01
CA THR A 20 -27.69 17.16 16.21
C THR A 20 -26.52 16.54 16.99
N GLY A 21 -25.40 16.39 16.29
CA GLY A 21 -24.09 16.14 16.88
C GLY A 21 -22.99 16.34 15.85
N GLU A 22 -22.58 17.60 15.68
CA GLU A 22 -21.28 17.94 15.09
C GLU A 22 -20.18 17.18 15.84
N GLY A 23 -19.37 16.43 15.08
CA GLY A 23 -18.25 15.68 15.63
C GLY A 23 -17.41 15.10 14.50
N SER A 24 -16.49 15.91 13.98
CA SER A 24 -15.42 15.46 13.10
C SER A 24 -14.55 14.45 13.86
N GLU A 25 -14.84 13.16 13.72
CA GLU A 25 -14.00 12.09 14.22
C GLU A 25 -12.98 11.70 13.15
N ALA A 26 -12.07 12.64 12.88
CA ALA A 26 -10.80 12.37 12.25
C ALA A 26 -9.98 11.48 13.21
N ALA A 27 -10.21 10.17 13.12
CA ALA A 27 -9.43 9.16 13.81
C ALA A 27 -7.93 9.48 13.67
N LYS A 28 -7.20 9.51 14.79
CA LYS A 28 -5.80 9.95 14.88
C LYS A 28 -4.88 9.02 14.08
N THR A 29 -4.77 9.22 12.78
CA THR A 29 -3.75 8.56 11.96
C THR A 29 -2.40 9.24 12.22
N ASP A 30 -1.34 8.45 12.41
CA ASP A 30 0.02 8.99 12.60
C ASP A 30 0.37 9.93 11.43
N PRO A 31 0.81 11.19 11.68
CA PRO A 31 1.17 12.13 10.62
C PRO A 31 2.23 11.58 9.64
N THR A 32 3.06 10.64 10.10
CA THR A 32 4.05 9.93 9.29
C THR A 32 3.41 8.93 8.33
N TYR A 33 2.40 8.20 8.79
CA TYR A 33 1.63 7.28 7.95
C TYR A 33 0.92 8.05 6.83
N GLU A 34 0.29 9.19 7.16
CA GLU A 34 -0.38 10.03 6.14
C GLU A 34 0.61 10.57 5.10
N ARG A 35 1.86 10.85 5.49
CA ARG A 35 2.91 11.25 4.55
C ARG A 35 3.29 10.11 3.60
N ILE A 36 3.45 8.89 4.11
CA ILE A 36 3.74 7.70 3.28
C ILE A 36 2.58 7.46 2.31
N ARG A 37 1.34 7.52 2.81
CA ARG A 37 0.13 7.37 2.01
C ARG A 37 0.03 8.41 0.91
N HIS A 38 0.28 9.69 1.20
CA HIS A 38 0.30 10.75 0.20
C HIS A 38 1.37 10.53 -0.87
N LEU A 39 2.59 10.16 -0.47
CA LEU A 39 3.66 9.85 -1.43
C LEU A 39 3.28 8.68 -2.33
N ALA A 40 2.74 7.60 -1.75
CA ALA A 40 2.32 6.42 -2.49
C ALA A 40 1.16 6.72 -3.45
N ALA A 41 0.18 7.51 -3.03
CA ALA A 41 -0.98 7.86 -3.86
C ALA A 41 -0.65 8.83 -4.99
N GLY A 42 0.33 9.73 -4.78
CA GLY A 42 0.75 10.72 -5.77
C GLY A 42 1.71 10.22 -6.85
N ASN A 43 2.19 8.97 -6.73
CA ASN A 43 3.20 8.42 -7.64
C ASN A 43 2.80 7.00 -8.07
N ALA A 44 3.03 6.65 -9.35
CA ALA A 44 2.72 5.31 -9.86
C ALA A 44 3.48 4.21 -9.10
N VAL A 45 4.76 4.46 -8.79
CA VAL A 45 5.61 3.58 -7.98
C VAL A 45 6.47 4.42 -7.03
N VAL A 46 6.53 3.99 -5.76
CA VAL A 46 7.42 4.55 -4.74
C VAL A 46 8.26 3.43 -4.14
N VAL A 47 9.56 3.67 -3.96
CA VAL A 47 10.48 2.75 -3.30
C VAL A 47 11.17 3.49 -2.16
N PHE A 48 10.93 3.05 -0.94
CA PHE A 48 11.67 3.50 0.24
C PHE A 48 12.93 2.66 0.39
N THR A 49 14.08 3.31 0.53
CA THR A 49 15.40 2.67 0.54
C THR A 49 16.30 3.21 1.65
N VAL A 50 17.40 2.50 1.91
CA VAL A 50 18.52 3.01 2.73
C VAL A 50 19.81 2.91 1.91
N SER A 51 20.69 3.91 2.03
CA SER A 51 22.00 3.92 1.37
C SER A 51 22.82 2.68 1.73
N GLY A 52 23.54 2.11 0.76
CA GLY A 52 24.38 0.93 0.97
C GLY A 52 23.63 -0.40 1.10
N CYS A 53 22.29 -0.42 1.07
CA CYS A 53 21.53 -1.67 1.07
C CYS A 53 21.59 -2.38 -0.30
N CYS A 54 22.09 -3.62 -0.32
CA CYS A 54 22.19 -4.43 -1.54
C CYS A 54 20.81 -4.78 -2.11
N MET A 55 19.84 -5.15 -1.27
CA MET A 55 18.47 -5.49 -1.73
C MET A 55 17.74 -4.27 -2.31
N CYS A 56 17.98 -3.06 -1.76
CA CYS A 56 17.48 -1.83 -2.36
C CYS A 56 18.04 -1.60 -3.77
N HIS A 57 19.30 -1.96 -4.01
CA HIS A 57 19.87 -1.89 -5.37
C HIS A 57 19.21 -2.88 -6.31
N VAL A 58 18.99 -4.12 -5.88
CA VAL A 58 18.33 -5.15 -6.69
C VAL A 58 16.94 -4.69 -7.14
N VAL A 59 16.10 -4.23 -6.20
CA VAL A 59 14.74 -3.75 -6.52
C VAL A 59 14.76 -2.54 -7.44
N LYS A 60 15.66 -1.56 -7.19
CA LYS A 60 15.81 -0.40 -8.08
C LYS A 60 16.20 -0.82 -9.50
N GLN A 61 17.21 -1.69 -9.64
CA GLN A 61 17.66 -2.15 -10.95
C GLN A 61 16.59 -2.94 -11.69
N LEU A 62 15.82 -3.78 -10.98
CA LEU A 62 14.71 -4.50 -11.58
C LEU A 62 13.68 -3.52 -12.17
N LEU A 63 13.24 -2.54 -11.38
CA LEU A 63 12.25 -1.56 -11.83
C LEU A 63 12.77 -0.71 -13.00
N PHE A 64 14.01 -0.20 -12.93
CA PHE A 64 14.62 0.53 -14.03
C PHE A 64 14.80 -0.33 -15.28
N GLY A 65 15.18 -1.60 -15.13
CA GLY A 65 15.31 -2.55 -16.24
C GLY A 65 13.99 -2.86 -16.94
N LEU A 66 12.86 -2.73 -16.22
CA LEU A 66 11.51 -2.82 -16.77
C LEU A 66 11.02 -1.49 -17.41
N GLY A 67 11.85 -0.44 -17.42
CA GLY A 67 11.50 0.88 -17.95
C GLY A 67 10.66 1.75 -17.01
N VAL A 68 10.55 1.37 -15.73
CA VAL A 68 9.82 2.14 -14.72
C VAL A 68 10.69 3.27 -14.19
N GLY A 69 10.13 4.46 -14.02
CA GLY A 69 10.74 5.57 -13.28
C GLY A 69 10.17 5.71 -11.87
N PRO A 70 10.59 4.88 -10.88
CA PRO A 70 10.03 4.95 -9.53
C PRO A 70 10.50 6.21 -8.79
N THR A 71 9.64 6.74 -7.92
CA THR A 71 10.07 7.71 -6.91
C THR A 71 10.85 7.00 -5.83
N VAL A 72 12.10 7.40 -5.60
CA VAL A 72 12.97 6.79 -4.59
C VAL A 72 13.11 7.71 -3.38
N VAL A 73 12.86 7.17 -2.19
CA VAL A 73 12.98 7.90 -0.92
C VAL A 73 14.05 7.24 -0.04
N GLU A 74 15.20 7.91 0.10
CA GLU A 74 16.31 7.47 0.95
C GLU A 74 16.06 7.85 2.42
N LEU A 75 15.74 6.86 3.26
CA LEU A 75 15.35 7.08 4.66
C LEU A 75 16.49 7.63 5.51
N ASP A 76 17.72 7.15 5.32
CA ASP A 76 18.90 7.60 6.04
C ASP A 76 19.28 9.07 5.76
N ARG A 77 18.73 9.65 4.68
CA ARG A 77 18.94 11.04 4.29
C ARG A 77 17.70 11.91 4.48
N HIS A 78 16.59 11.30 4.90
CA HIS A 78 15.33 11.99 5.12
C HIS A 78 15.19 12.38 6.59
N LYS A 79 14.82 13.63 6.88
CA LYS A 79 14.69 14.13 8.27
C LYS A 79 13.74 13.29 9.14
N ALA A 80 12.68 12.75 8.55
CA ALA A 80 11.72 11.86 9.21
C ALA A 80 12.00 10.36 8.96
N GLY A 81 13.21 10.02 8.51
CA GLY A 81 13.58 8.67 8.05
C GLY A 81 13.31 7.57 9.05
N GLY A 82 13.72 7.75 10.32
CA GLY A 82 13.48 6.78 11.38
C GLY A 82 11.99 6.51 11.61
N LYS A 83 11.17 7.56 11.73
CA LYS A 83 9.70 7.41 11.88
C LYS A 83 9.07 6.72 10.68
N ILE A 84 9.50 7.07 9.47
CA ILE A 84 9.01 6.42 8.25
C ILE A 84 9.39 4.94 8.28
N HIS A 85 10.64 4.61 8.64
CA HIS A 85 11.10 3.24 8.77
C HIS A 85 10.24 2.44 9.77
N ASP A 86 9.91 3.02 10.92
CA ASP A 86 9.07 2.36 11.94
C ASP A 86 7.65 2.06 11.40
N VAL A 87 7.04 3.01 10.69
CA VAL A 87 5.73 2.80 10.07
C VAL A 87 5.81 1.73 8.97
N LEU A 88 6.87 1.74 8.14
CA LEU A 88 7.07 0.72 7.12
C LEU A 88 7.26 -0.67 7.73
N HIS A 89 7.97 -0.77 8.86
CA HIS A 89 8.10 -2.01 9.61
C HIS A 89 6.75 -2.50 10.15
N GLN A 90 5.91 -1.60 10.65
CA GLN A 90 4.55 -1.95 11.08
C GLN A 90 3.68 -2.43 9.90
N LEU A 91 3.81 -1.80 8.73
CA LEU A 91 3.07 -2.21 7.52
C LEU A 91 3.52 -3.55 6.96
N ALA A 92 4.81 -3.88 7.08
CA ALA A 92 5.37 -5.17 6.66
C ALA A 92 4.89 -6.34 7.54
N GLY A 93 4.46 -6.06 8.77
CA GLY A 93 4.01 -7.07 9.72
C GLY A 93 5.12 -8.07 10.08
N ASP A 94 4.71 -9.21 10.65
CA ASP A 94 5.63 -10.23 11.15
C ASP A 94 6.39 -10.99 10.05
N GLU A 95 5.90 -10.91 8.80
CA GLU A 95 6.52 -11.56 7.63
C GLU A 95 7.74 -10.78 7.12
N GLY A 96 7.86 -9.50 7.45
CA GLY A 96 8.91 -8.61 6.97
C GLY A 96 10.01 -8.34 8.00
N ARG A 97 11.04 -9.20 8.05
CA ARG A 97 12.25 -8.94 8.87
C ARG A 97 13.00 -7.65 8.50
N GLN A 98 12.73 -7.08 7.32
CA GLN A 98 13.38 -5.87 6.84
C GLN A 98 12.34 -4.90 6.28
N ALA A 99 12.31 -3.67 6.80
CA ALA A 99 11.37 -2.64 6.37
C ALA A 99 11.75 -1.98 5.03
N VAL A 100 12.96 -2.23 4.51
CA VAL A 100 13.45 -1.72 3.22
C VAL A 100 14.09 -2.82 2.37
N PRO A 101 14.00 -2.81 1.04
CA PRO A 101 13.20 -1.87 0.25
C PRO A 101 11.71 -2.09 0.52
N ALA A 102 10.97 -0.99 0.70
CA ALA A 102 9.51 -1.04 0.81
C ALA A 102 8.92 -0.42 -0.46
N VAL A 103 8.14 -1.22 -1.19
CA VAL A 103 7.61 -0.84 -2.50
C VAL A 103 6.12 -0.60 -2.42
N PHE A 104 5.70 0.51 -3.01
CA PHE A 104 4.29 0.84 -3.24
C PHE A 104 4.03 0.96 -4.73
N VAL A 105 2.90 0.43 -5.18
CA VAL A 105 2.43 0.51 -6.57
C VAL A 105 0.98 0.95 -6.58
N ALA A 106 0.66 1.98 -7.36
CA ALA A 106 -0.67 2.59 -7.42
C ALA A 106 -1.26 2.91 -6.03
N GLY A 107 -0.45 3.49 -5.14
CA GLY A 107 -0.86 3.83 -3.77
C GLY A 107 -0.97 2.67 -2.78
N LYS A 108 -0.78 1.41 -3.21
CA LYS A 108 -0.89 0.22 -2.37
C LYS A 108 0.48 -0.31 -1.98
N PHE A 109 0.61 -0.79 -0.74
CA PHE A 109 1.83 -1.43 -0.27
C PHE A 109 1.97 -2.81 -0.92
N LEU A 110 3.01 -2.98 -1.75
CA LEU A 110 3.34 -4.26 -2.38
C LEU A 110 4.18 -5.13 -1.43
N GLY A 111 5.09 -4.50 -0.67
CA GLY A 111 5.90 -5.17 0.33
C GLY A 111 7.40 -5.00 0.12
N GLY A 112 8.14 -5.96 0.67
CA GLY A 112 9.58 -6.09 0.63
C GLY A 112 10.14 -6.61 -0.69
N VAL A 113 11.43 -6.95 -0.69
CA VAL A 113 12.08 -7.56 -1.86
C VAL A 113 11.48 -8.93 -2.19
N GLU A 114 11.08 -9.71 -1.19
CA GLU A 114 10.48 -11.03 -1.36
C GLU A 114 9.21 -10.94 -2.21
N ASN A 115 8.31 -10.00 -1.88
CA ASN A 115 7.06 -9.80 -2.59
C ASN A 115 7.29 -9.30 -4.02
N VAL A 116 8.22 -8.36 -4.19
CA VAL A 116 8.59 -7.84 -5.52
C VAL A 116 9.14 -8.94 -6.41
N MET A 117 10.04 -9.78 -5.86
CA MET A 117 10.64 -10.89 -6.60
C MET A 117 9.60 -11.98 -6.89
N ALA A 118 8.71 -12.28 -5.96
CA ALA A 118 7.61 -13.21 -6.18
C ALA A 118 6.71 -12.75 -7.34
N CYS A 119 6.32 -11.47 -7.35
CA CYS A 119 5.55 -10.87 -8.44
C CYS A 119 6.30 -10.88 -9.78
N HIS A 120 7.63 -10.71 -9.75
CA HIS A 120 8.44 -10.77 -10.97
C HIS A 120 8.49 -12.20 -11.53
N ILE A 121 8.79 -13.18 -10.67
CA ILE A 121 8.93 -14.59 -11.05
C ILE A 121 7.60 -15.17 -11.56
N ASN A 122 6.48 -14.83 -10.91
CA ASN A 122 5.16 -15.31 -11.32
C ASN A 122 4.54 -14.50 -12.47
N GLY A 123 5.24 -13.49 -12.99
CA GLY A 123 4.80 -12.67 -14.14
C GLY A 123 3.72 -11.62 -13.84
N THR A 124 3.31 -11.44 -12.58
CA THR A 124 2.26 -10.46 -12.20
C THR A 124 2.77 -9.03 -12.08
N LEU A 125 4.09 -8.82 -11.94
CA LEU A 125 4.67 -7.50 -11.73
C LEU A 125 4.43 -6.54 -12.92
N VAL A 126 4.63 -7.01 -14.16
CA VAL A 126 4.46 -6.16 -15.35
C VAL A 126 3.00 -5.71 -15.53
N PRO A 127 1.98 -6.59 -15.47
CA PRO A 127 0.58 -6.16 -15.46
C PRO A 127 0.27 -5.14 -14.37
N LEU A 128 0.72 -5.39 -13.14
CA LEU A 128 0.49 -4.47 -12.01
C LEU A 128 1.05 -3.07 -12.28
N LEU A 129 2.25 -2.99 -12.86
CA LEU A 129 2.89 -1.73 -13.20
C LEU A 129 2.22 -1.03 -14.40
N LYS A 130 1.67 -1.78 -15.37
CA LYS A 130 0.87 -1.21 -16.47
C LYS A 130 -0.40 -0.56 -15.95
N ASP A 131 -1.13 -1.26 -15.10
CA ASP A 131 -2.38 -0.77 -14.51
C ASP A 131 -2.14 0.47 -13.64
N ALA A 132 -0.95 0.57 -13.03
CA ALA A 132 -0.52 1.74 -12.28
C ALA A 132 -0.08 2.93 -13.16
N GLY A 133 -0.03 2.77 -14.49
CA GLY A 133 0.52 3.78 -15.41
C GLY A 133 2.03 4.00 -15.26
N ALA A 134 2.74 3.04 -14.67
CA ALA A 134 4.16 3.14 -14.38
C ALA A 134 5.05 2.80 -15.59
N LEU A 135 4.48 2.18 -16.62
CA LEU A 135 5.16 1.84 -17.87
C LEU A 135 4.21 1.97 -19.06
N TRP A 136 4.73 2.55 -20.14
CA TRP A 136 4.03 2.77 -21.40
C TRP A 136 4.72 1.89 -22.45
N LEU A 137 4.10 0.76 -22.79
CA LEU A 137 4.51 -0.13 -23.87
C LEU A 137 3.47 -0.08 -24.99
#